data_AF-A0AAV1XMN2-F1
#
_entry.id   AF-A0AAV1XMN2-F1
#
_cell.length_a   1.000
_cell.length_b   1.000
_cell.length_c   1.000
_cell.angle_alpha   90.00
_cell.angle_beta   90.00
_cell.angle_gamma   90.00
#
_symmetry.space_group_name_H-M   'P 1'
#
loop_
_entity.id
_entity.type
_entity.pdbx_description
1 polymer ?
#
loop_
_entity_poly.entity_id
_entity_poly.type
_entity_poly.pdbx_seq_one_letter_code
_entity_poly.pdbx_strand_id
1 'polypeptide(L)'
;MDESHMSENQHIGFGGVIRDEANIWLSGFSKFLGKGLVLLSALLGMYGLLLAWEEGYRNIMCHSDSLMDVSLLSSVQDALSVKATPSMEEAK
;
A
#
# COMPACT_ATOMS: atom_id res chain seq x y z
N MET A 1 -6.75 5.52 -5.01
CA MET A 1 -5.58 4.92 -5.68
C MET A 1 -6.02 4.57 -7.09
N ASP A 2 -5.18 4.68 -8.11
CA ASP A 2 -5.60 4.36 -9.49
C ASP A 2 -4.46 3.68 -10.28
N GLU A 3 -4.84 2.68 -11.07
CA GLU A 3 -3.94 1.88 -11.90
C GLU A 3 -4.20 2.17 -13.38
N SER A 4 -3.13 2.28 -14.17
CA SER A 4 -3.25 2.44 -15.62
C SER A 4 -2.49 1.33 -16.35
N HIS A 5 -3.18 0.68 -17.31
CA HIS A 5 -2.64 -0.41 -18.09
C HIS A 5 -2.78 -0.12 -19.60
N MET A 6 -1.65 -0.01 -20.31
CA MET A 6 -1.65 0.13 -21.79
C MET A 6 -1.22 -1.18 -22.46
N SER A 7 -2.14 -1.79 -23.22
CA SER A 7 -2.03 -3.17 -23.71
C SER A 7 -0.96 -3.38 -24.79
N GLU A 8 -0.61 -2.37 -25.59
CA GLU A 8 0.35 -2.54 -26.70
C GLU A 8 1.81 -2.66 -26.24
N ASN A 9 2.15 -2.24 -25.02
CA ASN A 9 3.52 -2.28 -24.51
C ASN A 9 3.67 -2.85 -23.09
N GLN A 10 2.61 -3.41 -22.49
CA GLN A 10 2.59 -3.90 -21.10
C GLN A 10 3.12 -2.86 -20.10
N HIS A 11 2.91 -1.58 -20.40
CA HIS A 11 3.39 -0.50 -19.56
C HIS A 11 2.41 -0.30 -18.40
N ILE A 12 2.94 -0.42 -17.17
CA ILE A 12 2.14 -0.19 -15.97
C ILE A 12 2.66 1.03 -15.22
N GLY A 13 1.72 1.93 -14.97
CA GLY A 13 1.90 3.12 -14.17
C GLY A 13 0.90 3.14 -13.03
N PHE A 14 1.31 3.76 -11.93
CA PHE A 14 0.55 3.73 -10.71
C PHE A 14 0.62 5.05 -9.98
N GLY A 15 -0.45 5.42 -9.28
CA GLY A 15 -0.50 6.68 -8.57
C GLY A 15 -1.52 6.75 -7.45
N GLY A 16 -1.36 7.75 -6.61
CA GLY A 16 -2.21 7.98 -5.47
C GLY A 16 -2.18 9.42 -5.01
N VAL A 17 -3.13 9.72 -4.12
CA VAL A 17 -3.31 11.04 -3.53
C VAL A 17 -3.31 10.87 -2.02
N ILE A 18 -2.57 11.73 -1.33
CA ILE A 18 -2.57 11.85 0.12
C ILE A 18 -3.45 13.06 0.45
N ARG A 19 -4.43 12.83 1.33
CA ARG A 19 -5.37 13.86 1.80
C ARG A 19 -5.39 13.88 3.32
N ASP A 20 -5.74 15.02 3.90
CA ASP A 20 -6.03 15.11 5.33
C ASP A 20 -7.45 14.58 5.64
N GLU A 21 -7.80 14.59 6.93
CA GLU A 21 -9.11 14.14 7.42
C GLU A 21 -10.28 15.01 6.91
N ALA A 22 -10.00 16.26 6.51
CA ALA A 22 -10.97 17.16 5.88
C ALA A 22 -11.06 16.97 4.36
N ASN A 23 -10.42 15.92 3.82
CA ASN A 23 -10.30 15.63 2.38
C ASN A 23 -9.56 16.71 1.58
N ILE A 24 -8.77 17.55 2.24
CA ILE A 24 -7.90 18.54 1.58
C ILE A 24 -6.70 17.80 0.99
N TRP A 25 -6.38 18.11 -0.27
CA TRP A 25 -5.21 17.57 -0.94
C TRP A 25 -3.93 18.03 -0.25
N LEU A 26 -3.11 17.08 0.18
CA LEU A 26 -1.79 17.33 0.77
C LEU A 26 -0.70 17.13 -0.28
N SER A 27 -0.71 15.97 -0.94
CA SER A 27 0.25 15.63 -2.00
C SER A 27 -0.27 14.51 -2.89
N GLY A 28 0.44 14.23 -3.98
CA GLY A 28 0.17 13.10 -4.85
C GLY A 28 1.47 12.46 -5.32
N PHE A 29 1.40 11.19 -5.70
CA PHE A 29 2.53 10.46 -6.25
C PHE A 29 2.13 9.71 -7.50
N SER A 30 3.06 9.59 -8.44
CA SER A 30 2.94 8.72 -9.60
C SER A 30 4.28 8.06 -9.89
N LYS A 31 4.25 6.81 -10.33
CA LYS A 31 5.45 6.06 -10.65
C LYS A 31 5.18 5.11 -11.81
N PHE A 32 6.15 5.06 -12.71
CA PHE A 32 6.18 4.14 -13.83
C PHE A 32 7.02 2.91 -13.47
N LEU A 33 6.49 1.71 -13.67
CA LEU A 33 7.17 0.45 -13.36
C LEU A 33 7.66 -0.31 -14.59
N GLY A 34 7.35 0.16 -15.80
CA GLY A 34 7.69 -0.56 -17.02
C GLY A 34 6.80 -1.78 -17.23
N LYS A 35 7.40 -2.91 -17.64
CA LYS A 35 6.69 -4.17 -17.95
C LYS A 35 6.63 -5.08 -16.72
N GLY A 36 5.42 -5.39 -16.23
CA GLY A 36 5.25 -6.17 -15.00
C GLY A 36 3.89 -6.88 -14.91
N LEU A 37 3.80 -7.87 -14.02
CA LEU A 37 2.60 -8.68 -13.79
C LEU A 37 1.62 -7.98 -12.84
N VAL A 38 0.35 -8.41 -12.92
CA VAL A 38 -0.85 -8.03 -12.13
C VAL A 38 -0.65 -7.97 -10.60
N LEU A 39 0.47 -8.48 -10.06
CA LEU A 39 0.82 -8.43 -8.63
C LEU A 39 1.20 -7.02 -8.12
N LEU A 40 0.76 -5.98 -8.81
CA LEU A 40 1.21 -4.61 -8.62
C LEU A 40 0.33 -3.80 -7.68
N SER A 41 -0.91 -4.23 -7.57
CA SER A 41 -1.98 -3.48 -6.95
C SER A 41 -1.81 -3.38 -5.41
N ALA A 42 -1.26 -4.39 -4.76
CA ALA A 42 -0.83 -4.28 -3.37
C ALA A 42 0.46 -3.45 -3.17
N LEU A 43 1.36 -3.44 -4.16
CA LEU A 43 2.62 -2.67 -4.07
C LEU A 43 2.33 -1.16 -4.03
N LEU A 44 1.32 -0.77 -4.79
CA LEU A 44 0.70 0.53 -4.84
C LEU A 44 0.28 1.02 -3.46
N GLY A 45 -0.59 0.26 -2.76
CA GLY A 45 -1.07 0.59 -1.42
C GLY A 45 0.07 0.80 -0.43
N MET A 46 1.04 -0.12 -0.42
CA MET A 46 2.22 -0.03 0.43
C MET A 46 3.11 1.17 0.11
N TYR A 47 3.24 1.55 -1.16
CA TYR A 47 4.05 2.71 -1.55
C TYR A 47 3.43 4.02 -1.07
N GLY A 48 2.11 4.18 -1.18
CA GLY A 48 1.42 5.35 -0.64
C GLY A 48 1.50 5.44 0.89
N LEU A 49 1.38 4.31 1.58
CA LEU A 49 1.57 4.20 3.03
C LEU A 49 3.00 4.57 3.45
N LEU A 50 4.01 4.05 2.74
CA LEU A 50 5.41 4.36 3.01
C LEU A 50 5.72 5.84 2.82
N LEU A 51 5.25 6.44 1.71
CA LEU A 51 5.40 7.88 1.47
C LEU A 51 4.78 8.70 2.58
N ALA A 52 3.53 8.41 2.96
CA ALA A 52 2.88 9.12 4.05
C ALA A 52 3.62 8.94 5.39
N TRP A 53 4.22 7.76 5.63
CA TRP A 53 5.03 7.52 6.81
C TRP A 53 6.34 8.32 6.82
N GLU A 54 7.03 8.40 5.68
CA GLU A 54 8.26 9.20 5.49
C GLU A 54 7.98 10.70 5.65
N GLU A 55 6.81 11.17 5.22
CA GLU A 55 6.31 12.54 5.43
C GLU A 55 5.90 12.81 6.90
N GLY A 56 5.98 11.82 7.79
CA GLY A 56 5.72 11.97 9.21
C GLY A 56 4.27 11.71 9.65
N TYR A 57 3.38 11.34 8.74
CA TYR A 57 2.03 10.93 9.10
C TYR A 57 2.06 9.59 9.85
N ARG A 58 1.24 9.46 10.89
CA ARG A 58 1.18 8.25 11.75
C ARG A 58 -0.21 7.62 11.81
N ASN A 59 -1.24 8.37 11.45
CA ASN A 59 -2.60 7.88 11.28
C ASN A 59 -2.94 7.94 9.78
N ILE A 60 -2.75 6.83 9.06
CA ILE A 60 -2.87 6.77 7.60
C ILE A 60 -3.97 5.77 7.24
N MET A 61 -4.98 6.22 6.51
CA MET A 61 -6.02 5.36 5.95
C MET A 61 -5.81 5.23 4.44
N CYS A 62 -5.61 4.02 3.95
CA CYS A 62 -5.49 3.74 2.52
C CYS A 62 -6.85 3.33 1.94
N HIS A 63 -7.29 4.00 0.87
CA HIS A 63 -8.50 3.65 0.13
C HIS A 63 -8.10 3.09 -1.24
N SER A 64 -8.36 1.79 -1.45
CA SER A 64 -8.24 1.10 -2.74
C SER A 64 -9.61 0.51 -3.11
N ASP A 65 -10.00 0.67 -4.37
CA ASP A 65 -11.19 0.06 -4.97
C ASP A 65 -10.91 -1.36 -5.52
N SER A 66 -9.64 -1.78 -5.52
CA SER A 66 -9.23 -3.13 -5.86
C SER A 66 -9.40 -4.07 -4.66
N LEU A 67 -10.37 -4.98 -4.77
CA LEU A 67 -10.59 -6.05 -3.80
C LEU A 67 -9.33 -6.91 -3.59
N MET A 68 -8.50 -7.04 -4.63
CA MET A 68 -7.25 -7.80 -4.59
C MET A 68 -6.21 -7.13 -3.67
N ASP A 69 -6.18 -5.79 -3.64
CA ASP A 69 -5.25 -5.01 -2.80
C ASP A 69 -5.61 -5.17 -1.34
N VAL A 70 -6.91 -4.99 -1.05
CA VAL A 70 -7.43 -5.08 0.31
C VAL A 70 -7.21 -6.49 0.86
N SER A 71 -7.46 -7.51 0.05
CA SER A 71 -7.28 -8.92 0.45
C SER A 71 -5.80 -9.25 0.71
N LEU A 72 -4.89 -8.78 -0.15
CA LEU A 72 -3.46 -9.02 0.00
C LEU A 72 -2.88 -8.25 1.19
N LEU A 73 -3.27 -6.99 1.39
CA LEU A 73 -2.84 -6.18 2.54
C LEU A 73 -3.34 -6.78 3.86
N SER A 74 -4.60 -7.25 3.91
CA SER A 74 -5.14 -7.97 5.07
C SER A 74 -4.34 -9.25 5.36
N SER A 75 -3.99 -10.01 4.32
CA SER A 75 -3.18 -11.23 4.48
C SER A 75 -1.77 -10.93 5.02
N VAL A 76 -1.17 -9.81 4.60
CA VAL A 76 0.13 -9.35 5.14
C VAL A 76 0.00 -8.91 6.59
N GLN A 77 -1.08 -8.19 6.95
CA GLN A 77 -1.36 -7.81 8.33
C GLN A 77 -1.51 -9.05 9.23
N ASP A 78 -2.22 -10.08 8.77
CA ASP A 78 -2.36 -11.35 9.48
C ASP A 78 -1.00 -12.04 9.65
N ALA A 79 -0.19 -12.10 8.58
CA ALA A 79 1.15 -12.68 8.62
C ALA A 79 2.13 -11.93 9.54
N LEU A 80 1.98 -10.61 9.69
CA LEU A 80 2.76 -9.80 10.63
C LEU A 80 2.27 -9.98 12.07
N SER A 81 0.96 -10.13 12.28
CA SER A 81 0.35 -10.34 13.60
C SER A 81 0.72 -11.71 14.19
N VAL A 82 1.04 -12.70 13.35
CA VAL A 82 1.52 -14.03 13.78
C VAL A 82 2.96 -14.01 14.33
N LYS A 83 3.78 -12.99 14.04
CA LYS A 83 5.16 -12.89 14.55
C LYS A 83 5.31 -12.28 15.95
N ALA A 84 4.21 -11.85 16.57
CA ALA A 84 4.22 -11.33 17.94
C ALA A 84 3.77 -12.40 18.95
N THR A 85 4.49 -13.52 19.04
CA THR A 85 4.43 -14.37 20.23
C THR A 85 5.60 -13.99 21.15
N PRO A 86 5.36 -13.53 22.39
CA PRO A 86 6.43 -13.47 23.38
C PRO A 86 6.85 -14.92 23.65
N SER A 87 8.09 -15.25 23.28
CA SER A 87 8.74 -16.49 23.70
C SER A 87 8.71 -16.57 25.22
N MET A 88 8.21 -17.70 25.72
CA MET A 88 8.23 -18.10 27.12
C MET A 88 9.61 -17.83 27.74
N GLU A 89 9.67 -16.98 28.76
CA GLU A 89 10.77 -17.00 29.72
C GLU A 89 10.19 -17.49 31.07
N GLU A 90 10.28 -18.81 31.23
CA GLU A 90 10.20 -19.48 32.53
C GLU A 90 11.40 -19.05 33.37
N ALA A 91 11.18 -18.31 34.46
CA ALA A 91 12.06 -18.32 35.62
C ALA A 91 11.37 -17.66 36.83
N LYS A 92 10.57 -18.44 37.57
CA LYS A 92 10.66 -18.43 39.03
C LYS A 92 10.09 -19.70 39.66
#